data_AF-A0A9E0W6A2-F1
#
_entry.id   AF-A0A9E0W6A2-F1
#
_cell.length_a   1.000
_cell.length_b   1.000
_cell.length_c   1.000
_cell.angle_alpha   90.00
_cell.angle_beta   90.00
_cell.angle_gamma   90.00
#
_symmetry.space_group_name_H-M   'P 1'
#
loop_
_entity.id
_entity.type
_entity.pdbx_description
1 polymer ?
#
loop_
_entity_poly.entity_id
_entity_poly.type
_entity_poly.pdbx_seq_one_letter_code
_entity_poly.pdbx_strand_id
1 'polypeptide(L)'
;MNNVSVTRPYRKRRRHAPEFKARLVAECHRPGASVSRIALDNDLNANQLRRWIRESKQDDGSQPPAFVPVCLPATDVHTTKSADKDRTIRIEIPRAGGSVVVEWPADQGQQCAAFLRELLP
;
A
#
# COMPACT_ATOMS: atom_id res chain seq x y z
N MET A 1 23.14 25.51 4.15
CA MET A 1 24.38 24.71 4.21
C MET A 1 24.12 23.40 4.96
N ASN A 2 24.71 22.33 4.44
CA ASN A 2 25.10 21.05 5.08
C ASN A 2 24.08 19.91 5.19
N ASN A 3 24.11 19.07 4.15
CA ASN A 3 23.72 17.67 4.14
C ASN A 3 24.66 16.84 5.04
N VAL A 4 24.10 16.05 5.96
CA VAL A 4 24.82 14.94 6.62
C VAL A 4 24.04 13.66 6.35
N SER A 5 24.34 13.02 5.23
CA SER A 5 23.83 11.68 4.92
C SER A 5 24.73 10.65 5.59
N VAL A 6 24.30 10.11 6.73
CA VAL A 6 24.96 8.98 7.39
C VAL A 6 24.65 7.72 6.60
N THR A 7 25.56 7.30 5.70
CA THR A 7 25.46 6.01 5.02
C THR A 7 25.76 4.89 6.02
N ARG A 8 24.73 4.45 6.76
CA ARG A 8 24.84 3.27 7.64
C ARG A 8 24.88 2.03 6.75
N PRO A 9 25.90 1.16 6.87
CA PRO A 9 25.94 -0.08 6.10
C PRO A 9 24.72 -0.94 6.43
N TYR A 10 24.08 -1.48 5.39
CA TYR A 10 22.86 -2.28 5.48
C TYR A 10 23.10 -3.53 6.34
N ARG A 11 22.58 -3.54 7.58
CA ARG A 11 22.70 -4.69 8.48
C ARG A 11 21.86 -5.86 7.92
N LYS A 12 22.54 -6.93 7.50
CA LYS A 12 21.90 -8.19 7.08
C LYS A 12 21.01 -8.71 8.21
N ARG A 13 19.72 -8.85 7.95
CA ARG A 13 18.75 -9.38 8.92
C ARG A 13 19.16 -10.81 9.31
N ARG A 14 19.29 -11.08 10.61
CA ARG A 14 19.51 -12.43 11.14
C ARG A 14 18.36 -13.34 10.70
N ARG A 15 18.67 -14.49 10.13
CA ARG A 15 17.68 -15.54 9.80
C ARG A 15 17.71 -16.56 10.93
N HIS A 16 16.55 -16.85 11.51
CA HIS A 16 16.39 -17.89 12.51
C HIS A 16 15.89 -19.17 11.84
N ALA A 17 16.34 -20.33 12.31
CA ALA A 17 15.87 -21.62 11.81
C ALA A 17 14.35 -21.76 12.06
N PRO A 18 13.60 -22.37 11.12
CA PRO A 18 12.14 -22.51 11.23
C PRO A 18 11.74 -23.31 12.48
N GLU A 19 12.50 -24.34 12.85
CA GLU A 19 12.28 -25.15 14.05
C GLU A 19 12.40 -24.33 15.34
N PHE A 20 13.38 -23.43 15.41
CA PHE A 20 13.58 -22.53 16.54
C PHE A 20 12.40 -21.55 16.70
N LYS A 21 11.91 -20.98 15.58
CA LYS A 21 10.72 -20.15 15.56
C LYS A 21 9.49 -20.94 16.06
N ALA A 22 9.27 -22.15 15.56
CA ALA A 22 8.14 -22.99 15.94
C ALA A 22 8.12 -23.33 17.43
N ARG A 23 9.28 -23.70 17.99
CA ARG A 23 9.42 -23.99 19.43
C ARG A 23 9.03 -22.81 20.30
N LEU A 24 9.49 -21.60 19.96
CA LEU A 24 9.18 -20.39 20.73
C LEU A 24 7.72 -19.96 20.61
N VAL A 25 7.12 -20.14 19.44
CA VAL A 25 5.69 -19.90 19.24
C VAL A 25 4.88 -20.87 20.11
N ALA A 26 5.19 -22.17 20.08
CA ALA A 26 4.53 -23.19 20.91
C ALA A 26 4.67 -22.88 22.42
N GLU A 27 5.84 -22.42 22.84
CA GLU A 27 6.11 -21.98 24.21
C GLU A 27 5.19 -20.82 24.64
N CYS A 28 4.94 -19.86 23.74
CA CYS A 28 4.05 -18.73 23.99
C CYS A 28 2.57 -19.13 24.08
N HIS A 29 2.17 -20.30 23.57
CA HIS A 29 0.80 -20.79 23.67
C HIS A 29 0.47 -21.42 25.03
N ARG A 30 1.46 -21.63 25.91
CA ARG A 30 1.23 -22.16 27.26
C ARG A 30 0.45 -21.14 28.11
N PRO A 31 -0.54 -21.58 28.93
CA PRO A 31 -1.27 -20.68 29.82
C PRO A 31 -0.31 -20.03 30.83
N GLY A 32 -0.37 -18.70 30.95
CA GLY A 32 0.53 -17.92 31.81
C GLY A 32 1.90 -17.58 31.20
N ALA A 33 2.16 -17.97 29.94
CA ALA A 33 3.38 -17.62 29.23
C ALA A 33 3.45 -16.12 28.92
N SER A 34 4.54 -15.46 29.33
CA SER A 34 4.84 -14.09 28.91
C SER A 34 5.72 -14.12 27.66
N VAL A 35 5.16 -13.66 26.54
CA VAL A 35 5.87 -13.52 25.26
C VAL A 35 7.15 -12.69 25.42
N SER A 36 7.11 -11.65 26.24
CA SER A 36 8.28 -10.81 26.50
C SER A 36 9.36 -11.54 27.28
N ARG A 37 8.98 -12.34 28.28
CA ARG A 37 9.94 -13.15 29.06
C ARG A 37 10.60 -14.20 28.18
N ILE A 38 9.80 -14.94 27.40
CA ILE A 38 10.30 -15.97 26.47
C ILE A 38 11.25 -15.36 25.43
N ALA A 39 10.94 -14.16 24.93
CA ALA A 39 11.84 -13.47 24.00
C ALA A 39 13.17 -13.10 24.67
N LEU A 40 13.14 -12.55 25.89
CA LEU A 40 14.35 -12.18 26.63
C LEU A 40 15.21 -13.39 26.97
N ASP A 41 14.60 -14.49 27.42
CA ASP A 41 15.31 -15.75 27.74
C ASP A 41 16.01 -16.37 26.51
N ASN A 42 15.65 -15.93 25.30
CA ASN A 42 16.21 -16.39 24.03
C ASN A 42 16.99 -15.29 23.27
N ASP A 43 17.32 -14.17 23.93
CA ASP A 43 18.01 -13.02 23.34
C ASP A 43 17.31 -12.44 22.08
N LEU A 44 15.97 -12.49 22.09
CA LEU A 44 15.11 -12.00 21.02
C LEU A 44 14.35 -10.75 21.44
N ASN A 45 14.03 -9.94 20.43
CA ASN A 45 13.08 -8.85 20.60
C ASN A 45 11.65 -9.43 20.69
N ALA A 46 10.89 -9.07 21.73
CA ALA A 46 9.50 -9.48 21.90
C ALA A 46 8.60 -9.17 20.68
N ASN A 47 8.88 -8.08 19.95
CA ASN A 47 8.16 -7.74 18.72
C ASN A 47 8.42 -8.75 17.59
N GLN A 48 9.61 -9.34 17.55
CA GLN A 48 9.96 -10.37 16.58
C GLN A 48 9.17 -11.65 16.85
N LEU A 49 9.07 -12.05 18.13
CA LEU A 49 8.27 -13.20 18.55
C LEU A 49 6.77 -13.00 18.34
N ARG A 50 6.23 -11.80 18.64
CA ARG A 50 4.83 -11.45 18.33
C ARG A 50 4.51 -11.54 16.84
N ARG A 51 5.43 -11.08 15.99
CA ARG A 51 5.27 -11.20 14.53
C ARG A 51 5.23 -12.67 14.12
N TRP A 52 6.11 -13.49 14.68
CA TRP A 52 6.14 -14.93 14.39
C TRP A 52 4.87 -15.66 14.81
N ILE A 53 4.28 -15.32 15.97
CA ILE A 53 2.99 -15.86 16.42
C ILE A 53 1.85 -15.47 15.47
N ARG A 54 1.88 -14.26 14.90
CA ARG A 54 0.89 -13.84 13.90
C ARG A 54 1.06 -14.60 12.58
N GLU A 55 2.29 -14.74 12.12
CA GLU A 55 2.61 -15.49 10.89
C GLU A 55 2.18 -16.96 11.01
N SER A 56 2.41 -17.61 12.16
CA SER A 56 2.00 -19.00 12.36
C SER A 56 0.48 -19.20 12.34
N LYS A 57 -0.29 -18.21 12.80
CA LYS A 57 -1.77 -18.23 12.69
C LYS A 57 -2.28 -18.05 11.26
N GLN A 58 -1.50 -17.41 10.39
CA GLN A 58 -1.88 -17.23 8.98
C GLN A 58 -1.63 -18.51 8.18
N ASP A 59 -0.58 -19.26 8.51
CA ASP A 59 -0.28 -20.55 7.88
C ASP A 59 -1.26 -21.67 8.29
N ASP A 60 -1.90 -21.56 9.46
CA ASP A 60 -2.84 -22.57 10.02
C ASP A 60 -4.28 -22.46 9.45
N GLY A 61 -4.43 -21.95 8.22
CA GLY A 61 -5.72 -21.94 7.53
C GLY A 61 -6.63 -20.76 7.87
N SER A 62 -6.07 -19.61 8.27
CA SER A 62 -6.85 -18.37 8.36
C SER A 62 -7.31 -17.97 6.96
N GLN A 63 -8.55 -18.30 6.65
CA GLN A 63 -9.33 -17.69 5.58
C GLN A 63 -9.01 -16.16 5.55
N PRO A 64 -8.74 -15.57 4.37
CA PRO A 64 -8.72 -14.11 4.28
C PRO A 64 -10.02 -13.56 4.87
N PRO A 65 -10.05 -12.35 5.46
CA PRO A 65 -11.29 -11.80 6.00
C PRO A 65 -12.39 -11.97 4.97
N ALA A 66 -13.35 -12.85 5.27
CA ALA A 66 -14.33 -13.26 4.29
C ALA A 66 -15.18 -12.04 3.98
N PHE A 67 -15.09 -11.55 2.75
CA PHE A 67 -16.03 -10.54 2.26
C PHE A 67 -17.40 -11.20 2.23
N VAL A 68 -18.30 -10.79 3.13
CA VAL A 68 -19.70 -11.23 3.11
C VAL A 68 -20.39 -10.46 1.99
N PRO A 69 -20.89 -11.12 0.94
CA PRO A 69 -21.64 -10.44 -0.10
C PRO A 69 -22.96 -9.94 0.50
N VAL A 70 -23.16 -8.63 0.50
CA VAL A 70 -24.47 -8.04 0.79
C VAL A 70 -25.25 -8.05 -0.51
N CYS A 71 -26.24 -8.93 -0.63
CA CYS A 71 -27.16 -8.94 -1.76
C CYS A 71 -28.07 -7.71 -1.69
N LEU A 72 -27.76 -6.70 -2.50
CA LEU A 72 -28.67 -5.59 -2.76
C LEU A 72 -29.77 -6.10 -3.71
N PRO A 73 -31.05 -5.76 -3.49
CA PRO A 73 -32.11 -6.13 -4.42
C PRO A 73 -31.80 -5.49 -5.77
N ALA A 74 -31.67 -6.32 -6.80
CA ALA A 74 -31.38 -5.91 -8.16
C ALA A 74 -32.44 -4.90 -8.61
N THR A 75 -32.04 -3.65 -8.75
CA THR A 75 -32.81 -2.70 -9.55
C THR A 75 -32.29 -2.86 -10.96
N ASP A 76 -33.02 -3.62 -11.77
CA ASP A 76 -32.79 -3.71 -13.21
C ASP A 76 -32.82 -2.31 -13.81
N VAL A 77 -31.65 -1.78 -14.14
CA VAL A 77 -31.53 -0.72 -15.13
C VAL A 77 -30.26 -0.94 -15.93
N HIS A 78 -30.47 -1.58 -17.08
CA HIS A 78 -29.56 -1.47 -18.20
C HIS A 78 -29.25 0.01 -18.50
N THR A 79 -28.02 0.24 -18.97
CA THR A 79 -27.46 1.46 -19.58
C THR A 79 -26.79 2.45 -18.63
N THR A 80 -25.50 2.71 -18.86
CA THR A 80 -24.78 4.00 -18.64
C THR A 80 -23.26 3.78 -18.82
N LYS A 81 -22.66 3.78 -20.01
CA LYS A 81 -22.25 4.97 -20.79
C LYS A 81 -22.07 6.29 -20.00
N SER A 82 -21.52 6.28 -18.78
CA SER A 82 -21.27 7.52 -18.01
C SER A 82 -19.96 7.61 -17.25
N ALA A 83 -19.00 6.71 -17.44
CA ALA A 83 -17.67 6.86 -16.83
C ALA A 83 -16.73 7.85 -17.58
N ASP A 84 -17.10 8.31 -18.78
CA ASP A 84 -16.20 9.11 -19.64
C ASP A 84 -16.31 10.63 -19.42
N LYS A 85 -17.40 11.10 -18.78
CA LYS A 85 -17.70 12.55 -18.67
C LYS A 85 -16.80 13.31 -17.70
N ASP A 86 -16.09 12.61 -16.82
CA ASP A 86 -15.26 13.25 -15.78
C ASP A 86 -13.77 13.32 -16.15
N ARG A 87 -13.38 12.80 -17.31
CA ARG A 87 -11.98 12.82 -17.73
C ARG A 87 -11.68 14.18 -18.34
N THR A 88 -10.82 14.96 -17.69
CA THR A 88 -10.40 16.30 -18.15
C THR A 88 -8.89 16.33 -18.39
N ILE A 89 -8.47 17.05 -19.43
CA ILE A 89 -7.08 17.33 -19.79
C ILE A 89 -6.73 18.70 -19.23
N ARG A 90 -5.70 18.77 -18.37
CA ARG A 90 -5.21 20.02 -17.78
C ARG A 90 -3.79 20.31 -18.26
N ILE A 91 -3.59 21.49 -18.84
CA ILE A 91 -2.30 21.97 -19.32
C ILE A 91 -1.96 23.26 -18.57
N GLU A 92 -0.77 23.32 -17.98
CA GLU A 92 -0.25 24.51 -17.32
C GLU A 92 0.96 25.04 -18.10
N ILE A 93 0.88 26.31 -18.51
CA ILE A 93 1.91 26.98 -19.29
C ILE A 93 2.52 28.08 -18.41
N PRO A 94 3.75 27.90 -17.89
CA PRO A 94 4.40 28.91 -17.07
C PRO A 94 4.76 30.14 -17.94
N ARG A 95 4.39 31.35 -17.49
CA ARG A 95 4.80 32.61 -18.11
C ARG A 95 5.36 33.56 -17.04
N ALA A 96 6.18 34.53 -17.46
CA ALA A 96 6.84 35.48 -16.58
C ALA A 96 5.87 36.32 -15.71
N GLY A 97 4.60 36.45 -16.13
CA GLY A 97 3.53 37.15 -15.39
C GLY A 97 2.53 36.25 -14.66
N GLY A 98 2.77 34.93 -14.59
CA GLY A 98 1.87 33.94 -13.99
C GLY A 98 1.56 32.76 -14.92
N SER A 99 1.30 31.58 -14.34
CA SER A 99 0.91 30.39 -15.11
C SER A 99 -0.46 30.55 -15.74
N VAL A 100 -0.58 30.18 -17.01
CA VAL A 100 -1.87 30.03 -17.69
C VAL A 100 -2.29 28.57 -17.60
N VAL A 101 -3.45 28.31 -17.02
CA VAL A 101 -4.02 26.96 -16.89
C VAL A 101 -5.17 26.81 -17.89
N VAL A 102 -5.14 25.75 -18.69
CA VAL A 102 -6.19 25.40 -19.65
C VAL A 102 -6.75 24.03 -19.28
N GLU A 103 -8.07 23.93 -19.15
CA GLU A 103 -8.79 22.70 -18.84
C GLU A 103 -9.75 22.36 -19.99
N TRP A 104 -9.68 21.13 -20.50
CA TRP A 104 -10.49 20.62 -21.60
C TRP A 104 -11.16 19.30 -21.23
N PRO A 105 -12.40 19.02 -21.67
CA PRO A 105 -12.94 17.65 -21.64
C PRO A 105 -12.07 16.68 -22.46
N ALA A 106 -11.86 15.45 -21.95
CA ALA A 106 -11.07 14.44 -22.65
C ALA A 106 -11.69 14.03 -24.00
N ASP A 107 -13.02 14.11 -24.11
CA ASP A 107 -13.78 13.89 -25.35
C ASP A 107 -13.37 14.85 -26.47
N GLN A 108 -12.77 15.99 -26.13
CA GLN A 108 -12.34 17.04 -27.06
C GLN A 108 -10.81 17.07 -27.24
N GLY A 109 -10.12 15.94 -27.02
CA GLY A 109 -8.65 15.86 -27.15
C GLY A 109 -8.08 16.34 -28.48
N GLN A 110 -8.84 16.28 -29.58
CA GLN A 110 -8.42 16.82 -30.88
C GLN A 110 -8.28 18.35 -30.89
N GLN A 111 -9.18 19.07 -30.19
CA GLN A 111 -9.12 20.53 -30.07
C GLN A 111 -7.92 20.95 -29.20
N CYS A 112 -7.69 20.22 -28.11
CA CYS A 112 -6.50 20.39 -27.27
C CYS A 112 -5.20 20.20 -28.08
N ALA A 113 -5.15 19.18 -28.95
CA ALA A 113 -3.98 18.95 -29.81
C ALA A 113 -3.79 20.04 -30.88
N ALA A 114 -4.87 20.60 -31.44
CA ALA A 114 -4.78 21.73 -32.36
C ALA A 114 -4.22 22.98 -31.68
N PHE A 115 -4.75 23.32 -30.50
CA PHE A 115 -4.28 24.44 -29.68
C PHE A 115 -2.79 24.32 -29.31
N LEU A 116 -2.34 23.13 -28.91
CA LEU A 116 -0.92 22.90 -28.60
C LEU A 116 0.00 23.09 -29.82
N ARG A 117 -0.45 22.73 -31.03
CA ARG A 117 0.33 22.94 -32.26
C ARG A 117 0.46 24.41 -32.64
N GLU A 118 -0.55 25.22 -32.35
CA GLU A 118 -0.48 26.68 -32.57
C GLU A 118 0.43 27.37 -31.55
N LEU A 119 0.50 26.85 -30.32
CA LEU A 119 1.35 27.40 -29.26
C LEU A 119 2.83 27.01 -29.37
N LEU A 120 3.14 25.88 -29.99
CA LEU A 120 4.49 25.35 -30.16
C LEU A 120 4.85 25.38 -31.67
N PRO A 121 5.37 26.50 -32.21
CA PRO A 121 5.90 26.54 -33.57
C PRO A 121 7.14 25.65 -33.74
#